data_AF-A0A1Y3T8T0-F1
#
_entry.id   AF-A0A1Y3T8T0-F1
#
_cell.length_a   1.000
_cell.length_b   1.000
_cell.length_c   1.000
_cell.angle_alpha   90.00
_cell.angle_beta   90.00
_cell.angle_gamma   90.00
#
_symmetry.space_group_name_H-M   'P 1'
#
loop_
_entity.id
_entity.type
_entity.pdbx_description
1 polymer ?
#
loop_
_entity_poly.entity_id
_entity_poly.type
_entity_poly.pdbx_seq_one_letter_code
_entity_poly.pdbx_strand_id
1 'polypeptide(L)'
;MRVWIDKENEMYPNAEWNDSYIFTLTRKKYSTIFSGITDIWYRMDCMALPEIYEDLFVIGISVFAIDKRVSRRLFPDCWTRELSVSIPVLQMRKWSGTEEYWNRTLGFLTGDKWDVHFRQCEKMYSKRKYPNRIHLDIKGCDCICLFSGGLDSFCGAIKLLEEEKSPCLVGHNEYPKLRSKQENFALTFQKIYSNQKVRFVGFSANSRAPITMNGERLEKHEDTSRGRSLLFLCAALSIAGILGNDMPVYIPENGFIGLNIPLTNSRKGTCSTRTTHPYFLGLFLDILHMVGINNPIQNFYAYSTKREIVNGVKNTEAFKNHYMDTISCSHPCLARYDKKRNSDYPINCGYCYPCLIRKSSLLDIKDFRYWYTEGVSEFLKNNSNNQRANDLRAVISTLYRYKKSHDEDLKNMIRCSGKLDEESVQKFLRVYKSTMVDLIELLSEDDAIKKFIGESCAGTD
;
A
#
# COMPACT_ATOMS: atom_id res chain seq x y z
N MET A 1 0.73 2.80 25.33
CA MET A 1 1.36 4.11 25.04
C MET A 1 0.27 5.09 24.62
N ARG A 2 0.25 6.28 25.21
CA ARG A 2 -0.70 7.35 24.85
C ARG A 2 -0.12 8.27 23.79
N VAL A 3 -0.95 8.66 22.84
CA VAL A 3 -0.59 9.54 21.74
C VAL A 3 -1.64 10.66 21.62
N TRP A 4 -1.16 11.89 21.50
CA TRP A 4 -1.99 13.05 21.24
C TRP A 4 -1.66 13.64 19.87
N ILE A 5 -2.65 13.72 18.98
CA ILE A 5 -2.51 14.43 17.72
C ILE A 5 -2.91 15.89 17.93
N ASP A 6 -1.99 16.82 17.73
CA ASP A 6 -2.27 18.26 17.78
C ASP A 6 -2.33 18.85 16.37
N LYS A 7 -3.55 19.21 15.94
CA LYS A 7 -3.81 19.81 14.63
C LYS A 7 -3.76 21.34 14.74
N GLU A 8 -2.89 21.98 13.97
CA GLU A 8 -2.75 23.44 13.87
C GLU A 8 -2.50 24.18 15.22
N ASN A 9 -1.80 23.53 16.17
CA ASN A 9 -1.52 24.03 17.51
C ASN A 9 -2.80 24.55 18.18
N GLU A 10 -3.85 23.73 18.16
CA GLU A 10 -5.16 24.13 18.65
C GLU A 10 -5.30 23.81 20.13
N MET A 11 -4.93 22.60 20.54
CA MET A 11 -5.18 22.11 21.88
C MET A 11 -4.02 21.26 22.39
N TYR A 12 -3.59 21.58 23.61
CA TYR A 12 -2.66 20.76 24.38
C TYR A 12 -3.39 19.59 25.05
N PRO A 13 -2.66 18.51 25.40
CA PRO A 13 -3.24 17.41 26.17
C PRO A 13 -3.88 17.90 27.48
N ASN A 14 -5.02 17.32 27.84
CA ASN A 14 -5.65 17.55 29.14
C ASN A 14 -4.97 16.70 30.24
N ALA A 15 -5.49 16.76 31.47
CA ALA A 15 -4.92 16.03 32.61
C ALA A 15 -4.85 14.50 32.40
N GLU A 16 -5.81 13.91 31.66
CA GLU A 16 -5.82 12.48 31.35
C GLU A 16 -4.75 12.08 30.33
N TRP A 17 -4.35 13.01 29.47
CA TRP A 17 -3.42 12.80 28.35
C TRP A 17 -2.04 13.46 28.57
N ASN A 18 -1.71 13.88 29.79
CA ASN A 18 -0.50 14.66 30.11
C ASN A 18 0.82 13.91 29.83
N ASP A 19 0.79 12.58 29.87
CA ASP A 19 1.92 11.67 29.63
C ASP A 19 2.03 11.23 28.16
N SER A 20 1.18 11.78 27.28
CA SER A 20 1.15 11.40 25.87
C SER A 20 2.36 11.91 25.08
N TYR A 21 2.74 11.14 24.05
CA TYR A 21 3.59 11.65 22.98
C TYR A 21 2.76 12.52 22.03
N ILE A 22 3.19 13.76 21.84
CA ILE A 22 2.50 14.74 21.01
C ILE A 22 3.02 14.67 19.58
N PHE A 23 2.11 14.35 18.65
CA PHE A 23 2.34 14.48 17.23
C PHE A 23 1.66 15.74 16.72
N THR A 24 2.44 16.71 16.26
CA THR A 24 1.91 17.94 15.68
C THR A 24 1.66 17.77 14.19
N LEU A 25 0.51 18.24 13.72
CA LEU A 25 0.12 18.35 12.32
C LEU A 25 -0.20 19.82 12.05
N THR A 26 0.82 20.57 11.61
CA THR A 26 0.73 22.01 11.36
C THR A 26 1.30 22.33 9.99
N ARG A 27 0.65 23.24 9.24
CA ARG A 27 1.07 23.59 7.88
C ARG A 27 2.14 24.66 7.84
N LYS A 28 2.04 25.69 8.71
CA LYS A 28 2.87 26.90 8.63
C LYS A 28 4.09 26.90 9.56
N LYS A 29 4.11 26.02 10.55
CA LYS A 29 5.16 25.97 11.58
C LYS A 29 5.83 24.60 11.55
N TYR A 30 6.77 24.41 12.47
CA TYR A 30 7.32 23.08 12.70
C TYR A 30 6.19 22.09 13.01
N SER A 31 6.32 20.91 12.41
CA SER A 31 5.35 19.83 12.54
C SER A 31 6.08 18.51 12.62
N THR A 32 5.66 17.62 13.52
CA THR A 32 6.23 16.27 13.57
C THR A 32 5.65 15.42 12.46
N ILE A 33 4.36 15.54 12.13
CA ILE A 33 3.72 14.96 10.96
C ILE A 33 3.76 15.96 9.81
N PHE A 34 4.14 15.53 8.60
CA PHE A 34 4.11 16.41 7.43
C PHE A 34 3.68 15.66 6.18
N SER A 35 2.91 16.35 5.33
CA SER A 35 2.51 15.87 4.02
C SER A 35 2.41 17.01 3.00
N GLY A 36 2.79 16.71 1.76
CA GLY A 36 2.61 17.62 0.62
C GLY A 36 1.18 17.68 0.08
N ILE A 37 0.23 16.90 0.61
CA ILE A 37 -1.13 16.82 0.03
C ILE A 37 -1.92 18.13 0.14
N THR A 38 -1.67 18.94 1.16
CA THR A 38 -2.39 20.22 1.33
C THR A 38 -2.02 21.25 0.26
N ASP A 39 -0.83 21.14 -0.33
CA ASP A 39 -0.46 21.93 -1.51
C ASP A 39 -1.16 21.41 -2.76
N ILE A 40 -1.41 20.10 -2.84
CA ILE A 40 -2.13 19.48 -3.95
C ILE A 40 -3.59 19.92 -3.95
N TRP A 41 -4.31 19.79 -2.83
CA TRP A 41 -5.69 20.27 -2.72
C TRP A 41 -5.79 21.75 -3.10
N TYR A 42 -4.87 22.57 -2.60
CA TYR A 42 -4.81 23.99 -2.93
C TYR A 42 -4.60 24.24 -4.44
N ARG A 43 -3.70 23.45 -5.07
CA ARG A 43 -3.46 23.54 -6.52
C ARG A 43 -4.66 23.08 -7.33
N MET A 44 -5.49 22.17 -6.82
CA MET A 44 -6.77 21.76 -7.41
C MET A 44 -7.89 22.80 -7.18
N ASP A 45 -7.54 24.04 -6.80
CA ASP A 45 -8.47 25.13 -6.49
C ASP A 45 -9.40 24.85 -5.30
N CYS A 46 -9.06 23.87 -4.47
CA CYS A 46 -9.74 23.57 -3.23
C CYS A 46 -9.12 24.38 -2.07
N MET A 47 -9.68 25.57 -1.81
CA MET A 47 -9.24 26.47 -0.73
C MET A 47 -9.42 25.88 0.67
N ALA A 48 -10.44 25.04 0.85
CA ALA A 48 -10.73 24.30 2.07
C ALA A 48 -11.44 23.00 1.66
N LEU A 49 -10.91 21.87 2.12
CA LEU A 49 -11.47 20.55 1.83
C LEU A 49 -12.79 20.37 2.60
N PRO A 50 -13.82 19.68 2.08
CA PRO A 50 -14.99 19.38 2.88
C PRO A 50 -14.57 18.63 4.15
N GLU A 51 -15.10 19.06 5.29
CA GLU A 51 -14.57 18.73 6.61
C GLU A 51 -14.44 17.23 6.85
N ILE A 52 -15.40 16.45 6.36
CA ILE A 52 -15.41 14.99 6.55
C ILE A 52 -14.24 14.28 5.85
N TYR A 53 -13.83 14.76 4.68
CA TYR A 53 -12.66 14.22 3.96
C TYR A 53 -11.35 14.71 4.58
N GLU A 54 -11.34 15.92 5.17
CA GLU A 54 -10.19 16.39 5.94
C GLU A 54 -9.98 15.51 7.18
N ASP A 55 -11.05 15.26 7.94
CA ASP A 55 -11.01 14.38 9.11
C ASP A 55 -10.50 12.99 8.74
N LEU A 56 -11.04 12.38 7.67
CA LEU A 56 -10.59 11.09 7.18
C LEU A 56 -9.09 11.08 6.84
N PHE A 57 -8.60 12.14 6.19
CA PHE A 57 -7.17 12.29 5.89
C PHE A 57 -6.34 12.46 7.17
N VAL A 58 -6.79 13.29 8.12
CA VAL A 58 -6.12 13.52 9.41
C VAL A 58 -6.03 12.22 10.21
N ILE A 59 -7.08 11.40 10.23
CA ILE A 59 -7.06 10.07 10.85
C ILE A 59 -6.01 9.18 10.16
N GLY A 60 -6.06 9.07 8.84
CA GLY A 60 -5.14 8.22 8.07
C GLY A 60 -3.66 8.62 8.22
N ILE A 61 -3.34 9.92 8.18
CA ILE A 61 -1.97 10.40 8.36
C ILE A 61 -1.47 10.25 9.79
N SER A 62 -2.37 10.38 10.78
CA SER A 62 -2.04 10.15 12.20
C SER A 62 -1.66 8.70 12.44
N VAL A 63 -2.47 7.76 11.97
CA VAL A 63 -2.18 6.32 12.05
C VAL A 63 -0.85 6.00 11.39
N PHE A 64 -0.60 6.51 10.17
CA PHE A 64 0.66 6.31 9.47
C PHE A 64 1.87 6.87 10.23
N ALA A 65 1.74 8.07 10.82
CA ALA A 65 2.81 8.69 11.58
C ALA A 65 3.15 7.90 12.84
N ILE A 66 2.12 7.46 13.59
CA ILE A 66 2.27 6.60 14.77
C ILE A 66 2.94 5.29 14.36
N ASP A 67 2.45 4.66 13.30
CA ASP A 67 2.96 3.38 12.81
C ASP A 67 4.46 3.46 12.49
N LYS A 68 4.93 4.57 11.92
CA LYS A 68 6.33 4.80 11.55
C LYS A 68 7.24 5.18 12.73
N ARG A 69 6.68 5.69 13.83
CA ARG A 69 7.46 6.24 14.95
C ARG A 69 7.46 5.35 16.18
N VAL A 70 6.33 4.73 16.49
CA VAL A 70 6.20 3.90 17.69
C VAL A 70 6.72 2.50 17.38
N SER A 71 7.96 2.26 17.79
CA SER A 71 8.65 0.97 17.59
C SER A 71 8.00 -0.14 18.41
N ARG A 72 7.76 -1.29 17.78
CA ARG A 72 7.30 -2.52 18.46
C ARG A 72 8.26 -3.00 19.54
N ARG A 73 9.56 -2.67 19.44
CA ARG A 73 10.61 -2.98 20.44
C ARG A 73 10.48 -2.21 21.75
N LEU A 74 9.45 -1.38 21.90
CA LEU A 74 9.10 -0.71 23.16
C LEU A 74 8.06 -1.49 23.97
N PHE A 75 7.52 -2.59 23.42
CA PHE A 75 6.43 -3.36 24.02
C PHE A 75 6.90 -4.77 24.43
N PRO A 76 6.20 -5.45 25.35
CA PRO A 76 6.70 -6.66 26.02
C PRO A 76 7.10 -7.81 25.08
N ASP A 77 6.31 -8.07 24.04
CA ASP A 77 6.56 -9.14 23.06
C ASP A 77 7.40 -8.68 21.86
N CYS A 78 7.90 -7.44 21.89
CA CYS A 78 8.58 -6.77 20.78
C CYS A 78 7.76 -6.75 19.47
N TRP A 79 6.43 -6.91 19.56
CA TRP A 79 5.57 -7.14 18.42
C TRP A 79 4.27 -6.35 18.44
N THR A 80 3.45 -6.53 19.47
CA THR A 80 2.09 -6.01 19.57
C THR A 80 2.12 -4.69 20.32
N ARG A 81 1.78 -3.59 19.66
CA ARG A 81 1.65 -2.29 20.32
C ARG A 81 0.28 -2.17 20.98
N GLU A 82 0.25 -1.55 22.14
CA GLU A 82 -0.98 -1.12 22.79
C GLU A 82 -1.01 0.42 22.76
N LEU A 83 -1.88 0.96 21.93
CA LEU A 83 -1.92 2.38 21.55
C LEU A 83 -3.27 2.97 21.94
N SER A 84 -3.25 3.98 22.80
CA SER A 84 -4.41 4.83 23.06
C SER A 84 -4.15 6.19 22.41
N VAL A 85 -5.05 6.64 21.53
CA VAL A 85 -4.77 7.74 20.59
C VAL A 85 -5.92 8.74 20.57
N SER A 86 -5.63 9.99 20.87
CA SER A 86 -6.56 11.11 20.77
C SER A 86 -6.39 11.85 19.44
N ILE A 87 -7.42 11.84 18.59
CA ILE A 87 -7.40 12.42 17.23
C ILE A 87 -8.43 13.56 17.11
N PRO A 88 -8.01 14.78 16.68
CA PRO A 88 -8.92 15.88 16.41
C PRO A 88 -9.72 15.67 15.12
N VAL A 89 -11.02 15.89 15.20
CA VAL A 89 -11.97 15.88 14.08
C VAL A 89 -12.85 17.13 14.10
N LEU A 90 -13.19 17.63 12.91
CA LEU A 90 -14.09 18.77 12.70
C LEU A 90 -15.55 18.34 12.87
N GLN A 91 -15.90 17.14 12.39
CA GLN A 91 -17.27 16.62 12.39
C GLN A 91 -17.50 15.61 13.52
N MET A 92 -17.26 16.00 14.78
CA MET A 92 -17.31 15.09 15.94
C MET A 92 -18.62 14.28 16.02
N ARG A 93 -19.76 14.90 15.68
CA ARG A 93 -21.06 14.20 15.68
C ARG A 93 -21.13 13.00 14.74
N LYS A 94 -20.41 13.05 13.62
CA LYS A 94 -20.35 11.95 12.64
C LYS A 94 -19.38 10.86 13.05
N TRP A 95 -18.25 11.24 13.65
CA TRP A 95 -17.20 10.30 14.06
C TRP A 95 -17.50 9.60 15.39
N SER A 96 -18.29 10.22 16.25
CA SER A 96 -18.74 9.62 17.51
C SER A 96 -19.52 8.33 17.24
N GLY A 97 -19.12 7.25 17.90
CA GLY A 97 -19.68 5.91 17.71
C GLY A 97 -18.94 5.05 16.67
N THR A 98 -17.93 5.60 15.98
CA THR A 98 -17.11 4.85 15.01
C THR A 98 -15.82 4.28 15.62
N GLU A 99 -15.52 4.59 16.88
CA GLU A 99 -14.25 4.27 17.55
C GLU A 99 -13.98 2.76 17.57
N GLU A 100 -14.99 1.94 17.90
CA GLU A 100 -14.83 0.48 17.91
C GLU A 100 -14.54 -0.08 16.51
N TYR A 101 -15.19 0.47 15.48
CA TYR A 101 -14.95 0.09 14.08
C TYR A 101 -13.52 0.45 13.66
N TRP A 102 -13.03 1.63 14.04
CA TRP A 102 -11.64 2.02 13.83
C TRP A 102 -10.68 1.09 14.56
N ASN A 103 -10.92 0.77 15.84
CA ASN A 103 -10.07 -0.13 16.62
C ASN A 103 -9.96 -1.52 15.97
N ARG A 104 -11.08 -2.08 15.49
CA ARG A 104 -11.13 -3.35 14.77
C ARG A 104 -10.41 -3.29 13.42
N THR A 105 -10.63 -2.22 12.66
CA THR A 105 -10.02 -2.01 11.33
C THR A 105 -8.51 -1.89 11.43
N LEU A 106 -8.04 -1.04 12.35
CA LEU A 106 -6.62 -0.81 12.58
C LEU A 106 -5.94 -2.04 13.19
N GLY A 107 -6.62 -2.74 14.11
CA GLY A 107 -6.11 -3.99 14.67
C GLY A 107 -5.91 -5.08 13.62
N PHE A 108 -6.83 -5.21 12.66
CA PHE A 108 -6.65 -6.14 11.54
C PHE A 108 -5.52 -5.71 10.58
N LEU A 109 -5.40 -4.41 10.31
CA LEU A 109 -4.45 -3.86 9.35
C LEU A 109 -3.00 -3.91 9.88
N THR A 110 -2.79 -3.52 11.14
CA THR A 110 -1.44 -3.36 11.72
C THR A 110 -1.03 -4.52 12.63
N GLY A 111 -1.99 -5.28 13.16
CA GLY A 111 -1.76 -6.33 14.15
C GLY A 111 -1.52 -5.80 15.56
N ASP A 112 -1.91 -4.55 15.84
CA ASP A 112 -1.76 -3.90 17.14
C ASP A 112 -3.11 -3.76 17.86
N LYS A 113 -3.09 -3.44 19.15
CA LYS A 113 -4.30 -3.05 19.90
C LYS A 113 -4.44 -1.53 19.85
N TRP A 114 -5.54 -1.07 19.30
CA TRP A 114 -5.87 0.35 19.18
C TRP A 114 -7.04 0.71 20.08
N ASP A 115 -6.94 1.88 20.68
CA ASP A 115 -7.95 2.55 21.48
C ASP A 115 -8.05 4.00 21.00
N VAL A 116 -8.88 4.23 19.98
CA VAL A 116 -9.06 5.53 19.33
C VAL A 116 -10.10 6.37 20.06
N HIS A 117 -9.74 7.62 20.33
CA HIS A 117 -10.60 8.64 20.93
C HIS A 117 -10.69 9.83 19.99
N PHE A 118 -11.90 10.17 19.55
CA PHE A 118 -12.12 11.39 18.78
C PHE A 118 -12.39 12.59 19.69
N ARG A 119 -11.92 13.75 19.25
CA ARG A 119 -12.20 15.02 19.93
C ARG A 119 -12.53 16.11 18.93
N GLN A 120 -13.45 17.00 19.30
CA GLN A 120 -13.81 18.16 18.50
C GLN A 120 -12.59 19.09 18.32
N CYS A 121 -12.47 19.68 17.13
CA CYS A 121 -11.58 20.78 16.82
C CYS A 121 -12.25 21.75 15.85
N GLU A 122 -11.71 22.96 15.70
CA GLU A 122 -12.26 24.00 14.84
C GLU A 122 -11.32 24.37 13.69
N LYS A 123 -10.00 24.13 13.83
CA LYS A 123 -9.04 24.54 12.82
C LYS A 123 -8.98 23.53 11.68
N MET A 124 -9.21 24.02 10.47
CA MET A 124 -8.99 23.26 9.25
C MET A 124 -7.51 23.28 8.83
N TYR A 125 -6.94 22.10 8.64
CA TYR A 125 -5.58 21.87 8.13
C TYR A 125 -5.46 22.26 6.65
N SER A 126 -6.53 22.06 5.86
CA SER A 126 -6.56 22.39 4.43
C SER A 126 -6.67 23.90 4.16
N LYS A 127 -7.34 24.66 5.04
CA LYS A 127 -7.82 26.03 4.78
C LYS A 127 -6.72 27.01 4.37
N ARG A 128 -6.84 27.59 3.17
CA ARG A 128 -5.94 28.60 2.59
C ARG A 128 -6.56 29.99 2.69
N LYS A 129 -5.73 31.00 2.92
CA LYS A 129 -6.17 32.40 3.05
C LYS A 129 -6.17 33.17 1.73
N TYR A 130 -5.25 32.82 0.83
CA TYR A 130 -4.99 33.54 -0.41
C TYR A 130 -5.33 32.66 -1.61
N PRO A 131 -5.76 33.25 -2.75
CA PRO A 131 -6.13 32.50 -3.92
C PRO A 131 -4.93 31.78 -4.54
N ASN A 132 -5.22 30.60 -5.10
CA ASN A 132 -4.24 29.80 -5.81
C ASN A 132 -3.75 30.51 -7.07
N ARG A 133 -2.44 30.43 -7.32
CA ARG A 133 -1.77 30.98 -8.51
C ARG A 133 -1.22 29.89 -9.43
N ILE A 134 -1.13 28.64 -8.95
CA ILE A 134 -0.58 27.50 -9.69
C ILE A 134 -1.68 26.44 -9.72
N HIS A 135 -2.33 26.31 -10.86
CA HIS A 135 -3.49 25.44 -11.01
C HIS A 135 -3.07 24.04 -11.46
N LEU A 136 -3.62 23.02 -10.80
CA LEU A 136 -3.56 21.63 -11.18
C LEU A 136 -4.94 21.24 -11.69
N ASP A 137 -5.10 21.33 -13.01
CA ASP A 137 -6.38 21.04 -13.63
C ASP A 137 -6.64 19.53 -13.75
N ILE A 138 -7.57 19.08 -12.92
CA ILE A 138 -8.11 17.72 -12.87
C ILE A 138 -9.56 17.65 -13.40
N LYS A 139 -10.12 18.75 -13.90
CA LYS A 139 -11.50 18.77 -14.44
C LYS A 139 -11.60 17.86 -15.66
N GLY A 140 -12.52 16.92 -15.68
CA GLY A 140 -12.62 15.93 -16.76
C GLY A 140 -11.91 14.61 -16.46
N CYS A 141 -11.26 14.47 -15.29
CA CYS A 141 -11.06 13.13 -14.73
C CYS A 141 -12.38 12.61 -14.17
N ASP A 142 -12.73 11.37 -14.49
CA ASP A 142 -14.00 10.71 -14.13
C ASP A 142 -13.82 9.59 -13.09
N CYS A 143 -12.57 9.32 -12.70
CA CYS A 143 -12.25 8.38 -11.65
C CYS A 143 -10.90 8.68 -10.99
N ILE A 144 -10.74 8.17 -9.76
CA ILE A 144 -9.45 8.12 -9.06
C ILE A 144 -8.88 6.71 -9.20
N CYS A 145 -7.58 6.60 -9.46
CA CYS A 145 -6.90 5.31 -9.50
C CYS A 145 -5.64 5.36 -8.63
N LEU A 146 -5.52 4.44 -7.67
CA LEU A 146 -4.32 4.30 -6.86
C LEU A 146 -3.15 3.85 -7.74
N PHE A 147 -2.10 4.66 -7.77
CA PHE A 147 -0.98 4.52 -8.67
C PHE A 147 0.34 4.46 -7.90
N SER A 148 0.76 3.26 -7.49
CA SER A 148 1.99 3.06 -6.69
C SER A 148 3.28 3.08 -7.54
N GLY A 149 3.15 2.99 -8.87
CA GLY A 149 4.28 2.79 -9.78
C GLY A 149 4.74 1.33 -9.89
N GLY A 150 4.04 0.41 -9.23
CA GLY A 150 4.19 -1.04 -9.41
C GLY A 150 3.38 -1.57 -10.60
N LEU A 151 3.66 -2.82 -10.98
CA LEU A 151 3.12 -3.44 -12.18
C LEU A 151 1.59 -3.48 -12.19
N ASP A 152 0.95 -3.81 -11.06
CA ASP A 152 -0.52 -3.90 -10.97
C ASP A 152 -1.19 -2.55 -11.21
N SER A 153 -0.71 -1.52 -10.51
CA SER A 153 -1.23 -0.17 -10.67
C SER A 153 -1.01 0.39 -12.08
N PHE A 154 0.10 0.00 -12.72
CA PHE A 154 0.41 0.34 -14.10
C PHE A 154 -0.55 -0.34 -15.08
N CYS A 155 -0.74 -1.65 -14.97
CA CYS A 155 -1.72 -2.39 -15.77
C CYS A 155 -3.16 -1.92 -15.51
N GLY A 156 -3.49 -1.59 -14.28
CA GLY A 156 -4.79 -1.05 -13.89
C GLY A 156 -5.08 0.28 -14.53
N ALA A 157 -4.12 1.21 -14.57
CA ALA A 157 -4.26 2.46 -15.29
C ALA A 157 -4.52 2.23 -16.79
N ILE A 158 -3.77 1.31 -17.42
CA ILE A 158 -3.98 0.94 -18.84
C ILE A 158 -5.39 0.37 -19.03
N LYS A 159 -5.82 -0.57 -18.19
CA LYS A 159 -7.17 -1.15 -18.27
C LYS A 159 -8.26 -0.08 -18.21
N LEU A 160 -8.16 0.89 -17.31
CA LEU A 160 -9.13 1.97 -17.21
C LEU A 160 -9.14 2.85 -18.48
N LEU A 161 -7.98 3.09 -19.09
CA LEU A 161 -7.85 3.86 -20.32
C LEU A 161 -8.41 3.12 -21.54
N GLU A 162 -8.19 1.81 -21.62
CA GLU A 162 -8.80 0.94 -22.64
C GLU A 162 -10.33 0.84 -22.48
N GLU A 163 -10.85 1.05 -21.27
CA GLU A 163 -12.29 1.22 -20.97
C GLU A 163 -12.77 2.67 -21.17
N GLU A 164 -12.01 3.49 -21.89
CA GLU A 164 -12.30 4.89 -22.23
C GLU A 164 -12.44 5.86 -21.03
N LYS A 165 -12.00 5.47 -19.83
CA LYS A 165 -12.04 6.33 -18.65
C LYS A 165 -10.91 7.34 -18.62
N SER A 166 -11.08 8.41 -17.84
CA SER A 166 -10.12 9.50 -17.65
C SER A 166 -9.59 9.52 -16.20
N PRO A 167 -8.56 8.73 -15.87
CA PRO A 167 -8.12 8.56 -14.49
C PRO A 167 -7.25 9.71 -13.96
N CYS A 168 -7.57 10.15 -12.74
CA CYS A 168 -6.63 10.84 -11.86
C CYS A 168 -5.81 9.81 -11.07
N LEU A 169 -4.57 9.60 -11.50
CA LEU A 169 -3.60 8.69 -10.92
C LEU A 169 -3.01 9.30 -9.64
N VAL A 170 -3.34 8.74 -8.48
CA VAL A 170 -2.85 9.25 -7.19
C VAL A 170 -1.69 8.38 -6.72
N GLY A 171 -0.53 8.97 -6.43
CA GLY A 171 0.67 8.24 -5.99
C GLY A 171 1.22 8.72 -4.66
N HIS A 172 1.75 7.79 -3.85
CA HIS A 172 2.51 8.10 -2.64
C HIS A 172 4.02 8.00 -2.90
N ASN A 173 4.72 9.13 -2.81
CA ASN A 173 6.15 9.29 -3.07
C ASN A 173 6.97 8.74 -1.90
N GLU A 174 7.10 7.41 -1.83
CA GLU A 174 7.77 6.73 -0.73
C GLU A 174 9.29 6.88 -0.74
N TYR A 175 9.89 6.94 -1.93
CA TYR A 175 11.34 7.04 -2.10
C TYR A 175 11.73 7.93 -3.29
N PRO A 176 12.99 8.43 -3.31
CA PRO A 176 13.46 9.30 -4.38
C PRO A 176 13.33 8.66 -5.77
N LYS A 177 13.11 9.50 -6.79
CA LYS A 177 12.95 9.14 -8.22
C LYS A 177 11.68 8.33 -8.58
N LEU A 178 10.91 7.80 -7.62
CA LEU A 178 9.64 7.11 -7.92
C LEU A 178 8.67 8.02 -8.67
N ARG A 179 8.51 9.25 -8.16
CA ARG A 179 7.66 10.28 -8.74
C ARG A 179 7.93 10.50 -10.23
N SER A 180 9.20 10.63 -10.60
CA SER A 180 9.61 10.86 -11.99
C SER A 180 9.25 9.68 -12.91
N LYS A 181 9.33 8.43 -12.42
CA LYS A 181 8.85 7.26 -13.17
C LYS A 181 7.33 7.30 -13.38
N GLN A 182 6.57 7.60 -12.33
CA GLN A 182 5.11 7.69 -12.40
C GLN A 182 4.64 8.82 -13.32
N GLU A 183 5.31 9.98 -13.26
CA GLU A 183 5.07 11.12 -14.16
C GLU A 183 5.35 10.72 -15.61
N ASN A 184 6.44 10.00 -15.88
CA ASN A 184 6.75 9.48 -17.22
C ASN A 184 5.64 8.53 -17.73
N PHE A 185 5.17 7.60 -16.90
CA PHE A 185 4.07 6.71 -17.27
C PHE A 185 2.80 7.50 -17.62
N ALA A 186 2.43 8.48 -16.78
CA ALA A 186 1.26 9.32 -17.02
C ALA A 186 1.38 10.18 -18.30
N LEU A 187 2.57 10.67 -18.62
CA LEU A 187 2.84 11.39 -19.88
C LEU A 187 2.67 10.47 -21.09
N THR A 188 3.21 9.26 -21.03
CA THR A 188 3.03 8.25 -22.09
C THR A 188 1.57 7.85 -22.25
N PHE A 189 0.85 7.65 -21.16
CA PHE A 189 -0.60 7.40 -21.20
C PHE A 189 -1.35 8.56 -21.85
N GLN A 190 -1.09 9.81 -21.44
CA GLN A 190 -1.75 10.97 -22.05
C GLN A 190 -1.46 11.11 -23.55
N LYS A 191 -0.27 10.71 -24.01
CA LYS A 191 0.11 10.73 -25.43
C LYS A 191 -0.63 9.68 -26.24
N ILE A 192 -0.75 8.46 -25.71
CA ILE A 192 -1.39 7.32 -26.40
C ILE A 192 -2.93 7.50 -26.40
N TYR A 193 -3.48 7.87 -25.24
CA TYR A 193 -4.92 8.04 -25.01
C TYR A 193 -5.28 9.54 -25.06
N SER A 194 -5.11 10.14 -26.24
CA SER A 194 -5.21 11.60 -26.42
C SER A 194 -6.61 12.18 -26.21
N ASN A 195 -7.66 11.37 -26.31
CA ASN A 195 -9.05 11.77 -26.09
C ASN A 195 -9.46 11.74 -24.60
N GLN A 196 -8.68 11.07 -23.76
CA GLN A 196 -8.93 10.96 -22.32
C GLN A 196 -8.06 11.94 -21.54
N LYS A 197 -8.52 12.34 -20.34
CA LYS A 197 -7.71 13.15 -19.43
C LYS A 197 -6.97 12.26 -18.45
N VAL A 198 -5.64 12.26 -18.54
CA VAL A 198 -4.77 11.56 -17.60
C VAL A 198 -4.00 12.57 -16.77
N ARG A 199 -4.13 12.47 -15.45
CA ARG A 199 -3.41 13.35 -14.52
C ARG A 199 -2.77 12.55 -13.41
N PHE A 200 -1.49 12.80 -13.18
CA PHE A 200 -0.78 12.22 -12.04
C PHE A 200 -0.68 13.21 -10.89
N VAL A 201 -0.99 12.73 -9.70
CA VAL A 201 -1.00 13.48 -8.45
C VAL A 201 -0.18 12.73 -7.41
N GLY A 202 1.09 13.11 -7.28
CA GLY A 202 2.00 12.52 -6.30
C GLY A 202 2.05 13.32 -5.00
N PHE A 203 1.76 12.71 -3.86
CA PHE A 203 1.95 13.30 -2.54
C PHE A 203 3.03 12.58 -1.74
N SER A 204 3.62 13.24 -0.75
CA SER A 204 4.52 12.62 0.23
C SER A 204 3.91 12.75 1.62
N ALA A 205 4.22 11.81 2.50
CA ALA A 205 3.92 11.91 3.92
C ALA A 205 5.04 11.26 4.75
N ASN A 206 5.37 11.86 5.89
CA ASN A 206 6.37 11.33 6.80
C ASN A 206 6.19 11.91 8.22
N SER A 207 6.92 11.35 9.18
CA SER A 207 6.88 11.78 10.57
C SER A 207 8.30 11.91 11.15
N ARG A 208 8.50 12.98 11.92
CA ARG A 208 9.63 13.17 12.83
C ARG A 208 9.29 12.53 14.18
N ALA A 209 10.29 12.44 15.06
CA ALA A 209 10.09 11.97 16.42
C ALA A 209 9.15 12.92 17.19
N PRO A 210 8.05 12.41 17.78
CA PRO A 210 7.22 13.18 18.70
C PRO A 210 7.96 13.47 20.02
N ILE A 211 7.38 14.38 20.80
CA ILE A 211 7.86 14.73 22.15
C ILE A 211 6.71 14.70 23.16
N THR A 212 7.00 14.45 24.42
CA THR A 212 6.04 14.63 25.52
C THR A 212 5.96 16.11 25.93
N MET A 213 5.00 16.48 26.80
CA MET A 213 4.93 17.84 27.36
C MET A 213 6.20 18.23 28.15
N ASN A 214 6.89 17.25 28.73
CA ASN A 214 8.13 17.45 29.47
C ASN A 214 9.37 17.52 28.57
N GLY A 215 9.20 17.44 27.24
CA GLY A 215 10.29 17.54 26.26
C GLY A 215 11.00 16.23 25.95
N GLU A 216 10.52 15.09 26.47
CA GLU A 216 11.14 13.79 26.20
C GLU A 216 10.85 13.33 24.78
N ARG A 217 11.89 12.94 24.05
CA ARG A 217 11.81 12.57 22.64
C ARG A 217 11.64 11.06 22.48
N LEU A 218 10.76 10.64 21.58
CA LEU A 218 10.64 9.22 21.22
C LEU A 218 11.85 8.79 20.36
N GLU A 219 12.77 8.04 20.96
CA GLU A 219 14.08 7.70 20.37
C GLU A 219 14.01 6.63 19.28
N LYS A 220 13.30 5.52 19.55
CA LYS A 220 13.20 4.42 18.59
C LYS A 220 12.29 4.80 17.42
N HIS A 221 12.55 4.20 16.25
CA HIS A 221 11.68 4.27 15.09
C HIS A 221 11.20 2.86 14.71
N GLU A 222 10.14 2.81 13.92
CA GLU A 222 9.59 1.57 13.39
C GLU A 222 9.98 1.45 11.91
N ASP A 223 10.52 0.29 11.55
CA ASP A 223 10.98 0.02 10.18
C ASP A 223 9.82 -0.46 9.29
N THR A 224 8.71 -0.89 9.88
CA THR A 224 7.50 -1.30 9.16
C THR A 224 6.53 -0.13 8.93
N SER A 225 5.71 -0.23 7.88
CA SER A 225 4.69 0.78 7.54
C SER A 225 3.37 0.11 7.15
N ARG A 226 2.78 -0.63 8.10
CA ARG A 226 1.54 -1.39 7.93
C ARG A 226 0.31 -0.51 7.72
N GLY A 227 0.28 0.69 8.29
CA GLY A 227 -0.80 1.68 8.12
C GLY A 227 -0.70 2.53 6.85
N ARG A 228 0.35 2.37 6.04
CA ARG A 228 0.61 3.19 4.83
C ARG A 228 -0.51 3.13 3.81
N SER A 229 -1.13 1.96 3.67
CA SER A 229 -2.24 1.74 2.75
C SER A 229 -3.48 2.52 3.08
N LEU A 230 -3.84 2.60 4.36
CA LEU A 230 -4.95 3.42 4.83
C LEU A 230 -4.73 4.89 4.47
N LEU A 231 -3.53 5.42 4.73
CA LEU A 231 -3.19 6.79 4.33
C LEU A 231 -3.36 6.99 2.81
N PHE A 232 -2.96 6.01 2.00
CA PHE A 232 -3.08 6.12 0.55
C PHE A 232 -4.55 6.16 0.10
N LEU A 233 -5.42 5.34 0.71
CA LEU A 233 -6.87 5.38 0.49
C LEU A 233 -7.50 6.70 0.95
N CYS A 234 -7.15 7.18 2.15
CA CYS A 234 -7.64 8.46 2.66
C CYS A 234 -7.22 9.64 1.76
N ALA A 235 -5.99 9.61 1.24
CA ALA A 235 -5.52 10.60 0.27
C ALA A 235 -6.33 10.56 -1.03
N ALA A 236 -6.57 9.37 -1.59
CA ALA A 236 -7.38 9.21 -2.78
C ALA A 236 -8.84 9.65 -2.58
N LEU A 237 -9.46 9.29 -1.45
CA LEU A 237 -10.81 9.72 -1.09
C LEU A 237 -10.89 11.23 -0.88
N SER A 238 -9.86 11.86 -0.31
CA SER A 238 -9.81 13.32 -0.19
C SER A 238 -9.82 14.02 -1.55
N ILE A 239 -9.15 13.46 -2.55
CA ILE A 239 -9.15 13.99 -3.92
C ILE A 239 -10.48 13.66 -4.62
N ALA A 240 -11.03 12.46 -4.38
CA ALA A 240 -12.35 12.08 -4.86
C ALA A 240 -13.41 13.07 -4.36
N GLY A 241 -13.40 13.43 -3.08
CA GLY A 241 -14.31 14.42 -2.49
C GLY A 241 -14.19 15.84 -3.06
N ILE A 242 -13.06 16.20 -3.68
CA ILE A 242 -12.92 17.46 -4.43
C ILE A 242 -13.63 17.37 -5.79
N LEU A 243 -13.55 16.20 -6.44
CA LEU A 243 -14.14 15.96 -7.77
C LEU A 243 -15.64 15.64 -7.71
N GLY A 244 -16.11 15.03 -6.62
CA GLY A 244 -17.52 14.71 -6.39
C GLY A 244 -17.74 13.55 -5.40
N ASN A 245 -18.89 13.55 -4.75
CA ASN A 245 -19.23 12.54 -3.73
C ASN A 245 -19.41 11.12 -4.30
N ASP A 246 -19.73 11.00 -5.60
CA ASP A 246 -19.90 9.72 -6.29
C ASP A 246 -18.66 9.31 -7.11
N MET A 247 -17.57 10.08 -7.02
CA MET A 247 -16.34 9.85 -7.77
C MET A 247 -15.72 8.48 -7.37
N PRO A 248 -15.61 7.50 -8.29
CA PRO A 248 -15.12 6.17 -7.95
C PRO A 248 -13.60 6.16 -7.71
N VAL A 249 -13.18 5.36 -6.73
CA VAL A 249 -11.79 5.10 -6.37
C VAL A 249 -11.44 3.65 -6.70
N TYR A 250 -10.53 3.48 -7.65
CA TYR A 250 -10.04 2.18 -8.07
C TYR A 250 -8.73 1.81 -7.37
N ILE A 251 -8.65 0.54 -6.95
CA ILE A 251 -7.47 -0.07 -6.33
C ILE A 251 -6.99 -1.20 -7.23
N PRO A 252 -5.99 -0.99 -8.10
CA PRO A 252 -5.47 -2.07 -8.92
C PRO A 252 -4.38 -2.84 -8.14
N GLU A 253 -4.79 -3.92 -7.48
CA GLU A 253 -3.89 -4.85 -6.78
C GLU A 253 -4.37 -6.28 -6.95
N ASN A 254 -3.47 -7.18 -7.33
CA ASN A 254 -3.79 -8.59 -7.56
C ASN A 254 -4.28 -9.30 -6.28
N GLY A 255 -5.14 -10.31 -6.46
CA GLY A 255 -5.78 -11.01 -5.36
C GLY A 255 -4.81 -11.78 -4.46
N PHE A 256 -3.71 -12.30 -5.02
CA PHE A 256 -2.74 -13.10 -4.27
C PHE A 256 -1.96 -12.26 -3.25
N ILE A 257 -1.43 -11.11 -3.68
CA ILE A 257 -0.77 -10.14 -2.79
C ILE A 257 -1.79 -9.45 -1.90
N GLY A 258 -2.99 -9.15 -2.40
CA GLY A 258 -4.05 -8.53 -1.61
C GLY A 258 -4.53 -9.37 -0.43
N LEU A 259 -4.67 -10.68 -0.64
CA LEU A 259 -5.01 -11.63 0.42
C LEU A 259 -3.84 -11.86 1.40
N ASN A 260 -2.61 -11.86 0.87
CA ASN A 260 -1.37 -11.94 1.62
C ASN A 260 -1.30 -13.12 2.61
N ILE A 261 -1.50 -14.33 2.09
CA ILE A 261 -1.40 -15.55 2.91
C ILE A 261 0.04 -15.73 3.41
N PRO A 262 0.27 -15.98 4.71
CA PRO A 262 1.61 -16.20 5.25
C PRO A 262 2.34 -17.36 4.56
N LEU A 263 3.50 -17.07 3.97
CA LEU A 263 4.37 -18.09 3.37
C LEU A 263 4.95 -19.06 4.40
N THR A 264 5.08 -18.67 5.67
CA THR A 264 5.55 -19.54 6.75
C THR A 264 4.77 -19.24 8.03
N ASN A 265 4.73 -20.18 8.97
CA ASN A 265 4.10 -19.95 10.28
C ASN A 265 4.77 -18.80 11.05
N SER A 266 6.09 -18.63 10.89
CA SER A 266 6.86 -17.50 11.44
C SER A 266 6.52 -16.14 10.79
N ARG A 267 5.78 -16.13 9.68
CA ARG A 267 5.32 -14.92 8.99
C ARG A 267 3.88 -14.54 9.29
N LYS A 268 3.18 -15.27 10.19
CA LYS A 268 1.84 -14.90 10.65
C LYS A 268 1.89 -13.51 11.29
N GLY A 269 1.29 -12.53 10.62
CA GLY A 269 1.22 -11.14 11.07
C GLY A 269 2.41 -10.25 10.69
N THR A 270 3.53 -10.78 10.18
CA THR A 270 4.81 -10.07 10.33
C THR A 270 5.34 -9.24 9.16
N CYS A 271 4.95 -9.52 7.91
CA CYS A 271 5.72 -8.98 6.77
C CYS A 271 4.93 -8.29 5.65
N SER A 272 3.60 -8.15 5.71
CA SER A 272 2.92 -7.53 4.57
C SER A 272 1.60 -6.86 4.89
N THR A 273 1.37 -5.75 4.18
CA THR A 273 0.22 -4.87 4.31
C THR A 273 -1.03 -5.58 3.78
N ARG A 274 -2.07 -5.74 4.60
CA ARG A 274 -3.38 -6.30 4.20
C ARG A 274 -4.27 -5.25 3.51
N THR A 275 -3.64 -4.40 2.69
CA THR A 275 -4.17 -3.16 2.09
C THR A 275 -5.46 -3.35 1.32
N THR A 276 -5.56 -4.46 0.59
CA THR A 276 -6.68 -4.75 -0.30
C THR A 276 -7.38 -6.05 0.09
N HIS A 277 -7.12 -6.54 1.30
CA HIS A 277 -7.80 -7.69 1.84
C HIS A 277 -9.30 -7.35 1.96
N PRO A 278 -10.22 -8.18 1.45
CA PRO A 278 -11.64 -7.85 1.40
C PRO A 278 -12.23 -7.51 2.77
N TYR A 279 -11.86 -8.25 3.82
CA TYR A 279 -12.28 -7.95 5.19
C TYR A 279 -11.85 -6.55 5.68
N PHE A 280 -10.63 -6.11 5.34
CA PHE A 280 -10.19 -4.74 5.68
C PHE A 280 -11.01 -3.70 4.92
N LEU A 281 -11.18 -3.90 3.60
CA LEU A 281 -11.96 -2.97 2.77
C LEU A 281 -13.42 -2.90 3.21
N GLY A 282 -14.02 -4.02 3.61
CA GLY A 282 -15.38 -4.07 4.17
C GLY A 282 -15.49 -3.25 5.45
N LEU A 283 -14.62 -3.49 6.44
CA LEU A 283 -14.61 -2.70 7.67
C LEU A 283 -14.38 -1.20 7.42
N PHE A 284 -13.51 -0.87 6.47
CA PHE A 284 -13.25 0.52 6.12
C PHE A 284 -14.45 1.17 5.41
N LEU A 285 -15.11 0.47 4.49
CA LEU A 285 -16.33 0.93 3.83
C LEU A 285 -17.48 1.15 4.82
N ASP A 286 -17.64 0.27 5.82
CA ASP A 286 -18.62 0.47 6.89
C ASP A 286 -18.42 1.81 7.60
N ILE A 287 -17.16 2.14 7.95
CA ILE A 287 -16.81 3.43 8.56
C ILE A 287 -17.16 4.58 7.62
N LEU A 288 -16.78 4.50 6.34
CA LEU A 288 -17.06 5.54 5.36
C LEU A 288 -18.57 5.80 5.23
N HIS A 289 -19.39 4.74 5.14
CA HIS A 289 -20.83 4.85 5.07
C HIS A 289 -21.43 5.46 6.34
N MET A 290 -20.98 5.06 7.53
CA MET A 290 -21.44 5.63 8.81
C MET A 290 -21.25 7.15 8.87
N VAL A 291 -20.17 7.67 8.28
CA VAL A 291 -19.87 9.11 8.29
C VAL A 291 -20.41 9.87 7.05
N GLY A 292 -21.02 9.15 6.11
CA GLY A 292 -21.63 9.69 4.91
C GLY A 292 -20.66 9.97 3.75
N ILE A 293 -19.55 9.24 3.67
CA ILE A 293 -18.67 9.21 2.50
C ILE A 293 -19.12 8.04 1.62
N ASN A 294 -19.65 8.36 0.43
CA ASN A 294 -20.29 7.39 -0.46
C ASN A 294 -19.48 7.08 -1.72
N ASN A 295 -18.25 7.60 -1.83
CA ASN A 295 -17.39 7.34 -2.97
C ASN A 295 -17.18 5.82 -3.15
N PRO A 296 -17.52 5.24 -4.32
CA PRO A 296 -17.33 3.82 -4.55
C PRO A 296 -15.86 3.44 -4.48
N ILE A 297 -15.52 2.36 -3.76
CA ILE A 297 -14.16 1.82 -3.74
C ILE A 297 -14.18 0.43 -4.38
N GLN A 298 -13.39 0.24 -5.44
CA GLN A 298 -13.40 -1.00 -6.21
C GLN A 298 -11.98 -1.52 -6.46
N ASN A 299 -11.72 -2.76 -6.07
CA ASN A 299 -10.56 -3.51 -6.55
C ASN A 299 -11.01 -4.51 -7.63
N PHE A 300 -10.96 -4.09 -8.89
CA PHE A 300 -11.32 -4.94 -10.03
C PHE A 300 -10.32 -6.08 -10.29
N TYR A 301 -9.19 -6.13 -9.57
CA TYR A 301 -8.20 -7.21 -9.62
C TYR A 301 -8.19 -8.09 -8.36
N ALA A 302 -9.17 -7.90 -7.45
CA ALA A 302 -9.26 -8.65 -6.20
C ALA A 302 -9.26 -10.18 -6.40
N TYR A 303 -9.78 -10.63 -7.55
CA TYR A 303 -9.82 -12.04 -7.93
C TYR A 303 -9.07 -12.29 -9.23
N SER A 304 -7.91 -11.66 -9.41
CA SER A 304 -7.03 -11.91 -10.56
C SER A 304 -5.62 -12.26 -10.08
N THR A 305 -4.96 -13.19 -10.78
CA THR A 305 -3.51 -13.37 -10.63
C THR A 305 -2.77 -12.22 -11.29
N LYS A 306 -1.51 -11.98 -10.90
CA LYS A 306 -0.70 -10.96 -11.56
C LYS A 306 -0.43 -11.31 -13.03
N ARG A 307 -0.31 -12.59 -13.40
CA ARG A 307 -0.15 -13.02 -14.81
C ARG A 307 -1.40 -12.74 -15.63
N GLU A 308 -2.59 -12.99 -15.08
CA GLU A 308 -3.87 -12.63 -15.72
C GLU A 308 -3.95 -11.11 -15.97
N ILE A 309 -3.57 -10.30 -14.99
CA ILE A 309 -3.52 -8.84 -15.09
C ILE A 309 -2.60 -8.38 -16.22
N VAL A 310 -1.37 -8.91 -16.26
CA VAL A 310 -0.39 -8.60 -17.33
C VAL A 310 -0.94 -9.02 -18.69
N ASN A 311 -1.43 -10.24 -18.80
CA ASN A 311 -1.93 -10.79 -20.06
C ASN A 311 -3.14 -10.01 -20.61
N GLY A 312 -3.92 -9.36 -19.74
CA GLY A 312 -5.02 -8.49 -20.14
C GLY A 312 -4.59 -7.21 -20.88
N VAL A 313 -3.35 -6.73 -20.70
CA VAL A 313 -2.88 -5.45 -21.27
C VAL A 313 -1.55 -5.54 -22.02
N LYS A 314 -0.89 -6.71 -22.04
CA LYS A 314 0.48 -6.88 -22.57
C LYS A 314 0.69 -6.43 -24.02
N ASN A 315 -0.38 -6.46 -24.82
CA ASN A 315 -0.30 -6.14 -26.24
C ASN A 315 -0.45 -4.63 -26.53
N THR A 316 -0.91 -3.85 -25.55
CA THR A 316 -1.08 -2.40 -25.68
C THR A 316 0.28 -1.70 -25.88
N GLU A 317 0.28 -0.60 -26.63
CA GLU A 317 1.49 0.22 -26.81
C GLU A 317 1.98 0.78 -25.47
N ALA A 318 1.05 1.22 -24.62
CA ALA A 318 1.35 1.76 -23.31
C ALA A 318 2.11 0.76 -22.44
N PHE A 319 1.69 -0.51 -22.43
CA PHE A 319 2.38 -1.55 -21.67
C PHE A 319 3.80 -1.77 -22.16
N LYS A 320 3.98 -1.97 -23.48
CA LYS A 320 5.27 -2.28 -24.12
C LYS A 320 6.33 -1.20 -23.85
N ASN A 321 5.91 0.06 -23.72
CA ASN A 321 6.83 1.17 -23.47
C ASN A 321 7.47 1.15 -22.08
N HIS A 322 6.79 0.65 -21.04
CA HIS A 322 7.19 0.91 -19.65
C HIS A 322 7.08 -0.26 -18.66
N TYR A 323 6.57 -1.44 -19.02
CA TYR A 323 6.39 -2.52 -18.03
C TYR A 323 7.69 -2.87 -17.28
N MET A 324 8.85 -2.86 -17.95
CA MET A 324 10.17 -3.09 -17.33
C MET A 324 10.57 -2.00 -16.32
N ASP A 325 10.02 -0.79 -16.46
CA ASP A 325 10.35 0.36 -15.61
C ASP A 325 9.58 0.38 -14.28
N THR A 326 8.50 -0.40 -14.20
CA THR A 326 7.63 -0.49 -13.01
C THR A 326 8.35 -1.18 -11.86
N ILE A 327 8.02 -0.79 -10.62
CA ILE A 327 8.73 -1.25 -9.41
C ILE A 327 7.76 -1.96 -8.48
N SER A 328 7.91 -3.28 -8.35
CA SER A 328 7.10 -4.10 -7.42
C SER A 328 7.86 -4.48 -6.14
N CYS A 329 9.17 -4.24 -6.11
CA CYS A 329 10.07 -4.69 -5.06
C CYS A 329 9.79 -4.08 -3.68
N SER A 330 9.93 -4.88 -2.61
CA SER A 330 9.91 -4.39 -1.22
C SER A 330 11.16 -3.61 -0.82
N HIS A 331 12.25 -3.76 -1.59
CA HIS A 331 13.55 -3.18 -1.28
C HIS A 331 14.14 -2.38 -2.46
N PRO A 332 13.37 -1.47 -3.08
CA PRO A 332 13.73 -0.87 -4.37
C PRO A 332 14.94 0.06 -4.27
N CYS A 333 15.27 0.53 -3.07
CA CYS A 333 16.36 1.46 -2.83
C CYS A 333 17.69 0.81 -2.44
N LEU A 334 17.76 -0.51 -2.21
CA LEU A 334 19.01 -1.13 -1.70
C LEU A 334 20.20 -0.94 -2.65
N ALA A 335 19.96 -0.94 -3.97
CA ALA A 335 20.98 -0.69 -4.98
C ALA A 335 21.69 0.67 -4.82
N ARG A 336 21.09 1.64 -4.12
CA ARG A 336 21.72 2.94 -3.84
C ARG A 336 23.01 2.83 -3.02
N TYR A 337 23.14 1.76 -2.23
CA TYR A 337 24.30 1.51 -1.37
C TYR A 337 25.37 0.65 -2.07
N ASP A 338 25.08 0.16 -3.28
CA ASP A 338 26.03 -0.53 -4.12
C ASP A 338 26.89 0.49 -4.88
N LYS A 339 28.20 0.48 -4.64
CA LYS A 339 29.14 1.43 -5.28
C LYS A 339 29.13 1.35 -6.81
N LYS A 340 28.81 0.19 -7.39
CA LYS A 340 28.83 -0.04 -8.84
C LYS A 340 27.48 0.18 -9.50
N ARG A 341 26.38 0.02 -8.75
CA ARG A 341 25.00 0.05 -9.28
C ARG A 341 24.10 1.10 -8.62
N ASN A 342 24.70 2.12 -8.00
CA ASN A 342 23.96 3.23 -7.38
C ASN A 342 23.14 4.04 -8.38
N SER A 343 23.45 4.04 -9.67
CA SER A 343 22.68 4.74 -10.71
C SER A 343 21.32 4.08 -10.94
N ASP A 344 21.23 2.78 -10.71
CA ASP A 344 20.11 1.94 -11.12
C ASP A 344 18.89 2.09 -10.20
N TYR A 345 19.04 2.62 -8.99
CA TYR A 345 17.90 2.78 -8.08
C TYR A 345 16.90 3.82 -8.60
N PRO A 346 15.59 3.61 -8.39
CA PRO A 346 14.97 2.41 -7.83
C PRO A 346 14.92 1.25 -8.85
N ILE A 347 15.21 0.03 -8.39
CA ILE A 347 15.24 -1.19 -9.23
C ILE A 347 14.62 -2.39 -8.52
N ASN A 348 14.03 -3.32 -9.28
CA ASN A 348 13.53 -4.58 -8.75
C ASN A 348 14.69 -5.49 -8.32
N CYS A 349 14.69 -6.00 -7.09
CA CYS A 349 15.81 -6.81 -6.62
C CYS A 349 15.86 -8.19 -7.29
N GLY A 350 14.71 -8.76 -7.68
CA GLY A 350 14.61 -10.04 -8.37
C GLY A 350 14.50 -11.27 -7.47
N TYR A 351 14.67 -11.14 -6.15
CA TYR A 351 14.63 -12.26 -5.18
C TYR A 351 13.56 -12.13 -4.08
N CYS A 352 13.10 -10.91 -3.77
CA CYS A 352 12.09 -10.71 -2.72
C CYS A 352 10.73 -11.22 -3.16
N TYR A 353 9.84 -11.48 -2.21
CA TYR A 353 8.54 -12.08 -2.48
C TYR A 353 7.74 -11.34 -3.58
N PRO A 354 7.57 -10.00 -3.53
CA PRO A 354 6.91 -9.28 -4.63
C PRO A 354 7.63 -9.34 -5.98
N CYS A 355 8.95 -9.45 -5.99
CA CYS A 355 9.71 -9.63 -7.24
C CYS A 355 9.53 -11.02 -7.84
N LEU A 356 9.40 -12.07 -7.02
CA LEU A 356 9.14 -13.43 -7.52
C LEU A 356 7.75 -13.53 -8.15
N ILE A 357 6.74 -12.94 -7.51
CA ILE A 357 5.37 -12.84 -8.06
C ILE A 357 5.34 -11.99 -9.33
N ARG A 358 6.16 -10.94 -9.41
CA ARG A 358 6.35 -10.17 -10.65
C ARG A 358 6.96 -11.02 -11.76
N LYS A 359 8.06 -11.73 -11.48
CA LYS A 359 8.73 -12.58 -12.47
C LYS A 359 7.79 -13.66 -13.02
N SER A 360 7.03 -14.32 -12.14
CA SER A 360 6.07 -15.35 -12.54
C SER A 360 4.92 -14.77 -13.39
N SER A 361 4.55 -13.51 -13.19
CA SER A 361 3.56 -12.83 -14.02
C SER A 361 4.03 -12.40 -15.40
N LEU A 362 5.35 -12.37 -15.62
CA LEU A 362 5.97 -11.93 -16.87
C LEU A 362 6.54 -13.11 -17.66
N LEU A 363 6.22 -14.37 -17.36
CA LEU A 363 6.75 -15.52 -18.11
C LEU A 363 6.50 -15.45 -19.61
N ASP A 364 5.39 -14.83 -20.02
CA ASP A 364 5.01 -14.66 -21.43
C ASP A 364 5.73 -13.48 -22.12
N ILE A 365 6.59 -12.74 -21.41
CA ILE A 365 7.24 -11.50 -21.87
C ILE A 365 8.62 -11.32 -21.23
N LYS A 366 9.68 -11.13 -22.04
CA LYS A 366 11.03 -10.98 -21.49
C LYS A 366 11.16 -9.74 -20.59
N ASP A 367 11.63 -9.90 -19.35
CA ASP A 367 12.01 -8.80 -18.45
C ASP A 367 13.41 -9.06 -17.88
N PHE A 368 14.35 -8.19 -18.21
CA PHE A 368 15.74 -8.29 -17.79
C PHE A 368 16.14 -7.19 -16.78
N ARG A 369 15.21 -6.34 -16.33
CA ARG A 369 15.52 -5.16 -15.52
C ARG A 369 15.49 -5.45 -14.01
N TYR A 370 16.37 -6.36 -13.58
CA TYR A 370 16.56 -6.73 -12.19
C TYR A 370 17.96 -6.41 -11.67
N TRP A 371 18.08 -6.19 -10.36
CA TRP A 371 19.38 -6.02 -9.71
C TRP A 371 20.14 -7.36 -9.67
N TYR A 372 19.47 -8.44 -9.27
CA TYR A 372 20.02 -9.79 -9.38
C TYR A 372 19.45 -10.50 -10.59
N THR A 373 20.35 -10.87 -11.50
CA THR A 373 20.06 -11.58 -12.76
C THR A 373 20.64 -13.00 -12.78
N GLU A 374 21.35 -13.40 -11.72
CA GLU A 374 21.86 -14.76 -11.55
C GLU A 374 20.72 -15.78 -11.41
N GLY A 375 21.02 -17.05 -11.71
CA GLY A 375 20.07 -18.15 -11.57
C GLY A 375 19.65 -18.36 -10.11
N VAL A 376 18.51 -19.01 -9.89
CA VAL A 376 17.91 -19.17 -8.56
C VAL A 376 18.82 -19.98 -7.63
N SER A 377 19.37 -21.10 -8.11
CA SER A 377 20.30 -21.94 -7.34
C SER A 377 21.62 -21.23 -7.03
N GLU A 378 22.14 -20.45 -7.97
CA GLU A 378 23.34 -19.63 -7.79
C GLU A 378 23.11 -18.56 -6.72
N PHE A 379 21.99 -17.83 -6.80
CA PHE A 379 21.59 -16.84 -5.79
C PHE A 379 21.53 -17.45 -4.40
N LEU A 380 20.94 -18.65 -4.25
CA LEU A 380 20.84 -19.33 -2.95
C LEU A 380 22.20 -19.74 -2.39
N LYS A 381 23.13 -20.20 -3.24
CA LYS A 381 24.51 -20.55 -2.83
C LYS A 381 25.24 -19.30 -2.36
N ASN A 382 25.21 -18.24 -3.17
CA ASN A 382 25.89 -16.97 -2.92
C ASN A 382 25.33 -16.22 -1.70
N ASN A 383 24.05 -16.44 -1.38
CA ASN A 383 23.36 -15.80 -0.27
C ASN A 383 22.96 -16.78 0.85
N SER A 384 23.70 -17.89 0.97
CA SER A 384 23.43 -18.96 1.94
C SER A 384 23.35 -18.45 3.38
N ASN A 385 24.29 -17.59 3.77
CA ASN A 385 24.45 -17.09 5.14
C ASN A 385 23.81 -15.71 5.40
N ASN A 386 23.00 -15.19 4.48
CA ASN A 386 22.37 -13.87 4.65
C ASN A 386 20.84 -13.92 4.52
N GLN A 387 20.19 -12.85 4.99
CA GLN A 387 18.74 -12.76 5.03
C GLN A 387 18.08 -12.53 3.66
N ARG A 388 18.83 -12.22 2.60
CA ARG A 388 18.27 -11.93 1.27
C ARG A 388 17.59 -13.15 0.66
N ALA A 389 18.12 -14.34 0.94
CA ALA A 389 17.54 -15.60 0.49
C ALA A 389 16.29 -16.05 1.25
N ASN A 390 15.88 -15.36 2.33
CA ASN A 390 14.77 -15.80 3.17
C ASN A 390 13.42 -15.84 2.44
N ASP A 391 13.13 -14.82 1.62
CA ASP A 391 11.89 -14.78 0.83
C ASP A 391 11.83 -15.92 -0.18
N LEU A 392 12.91 -16.12 -0.92
CA LEU A 392 13.01 -17.19 -1.91
C LEU A 392 12.87 -18.58 -1.28
N ARG A 393 13.56 -18.84 -0.16
CA ARG A 393 13.41 -20.09 0.61
C ARG A 393 11.97 -20.30 1.08
N ALA A 394 11.32 -19.24 1.56
CA ALA A 394 9.93 -19.31 2.01
C ALA A 394 8.97 -19.64 0.85
N VAL A 395 9.21 -19.09 -0.34
CA VAL A 395 8.45 -19.42 -1.55
C VAL A 395 8.65 -20.89 -1.94
N ILE A 396 9.90 -21.36 -2.05
CA ILE A 396 10.21 -22.76 -2.40
C ILE A 396 9.54 -23.73 -1.40
N SER A 397 9.66 -23.45 -0.10
CA SER A 397 9.01 -24.25 0.96
C SER A 397 7.48 -24.23 0.87
N THR A 398 6.89 -23.12 0.42
CA THR A 398 5.45 -23.01 0.19
C THR A 398 5.01 -23.84 -1.00
N LEU A 399 5.75 -23.83 -2.11
CA LEU A 399 5.44 -24.65 -3.29
C LEU A 399 5.53 -26.15 -2.98
N TYR A 400 6.55 -26.56 -2.23
CA TYR A 400 6.67 -27.95 -1.76
C TYR A 400 5.47 -28.39 -0.92
N ARG A 401 5.01 -27.54 0.01
CA ARG A 401 3.82 -27.83 0.84
C ARG A 401 2.53 -27.80 0.02
N TYR A 402 2.41 -26.86 -0.91
CA TYR A 402 1.27 -26.74 -1.81
C TYR A 402 1.02 -28.03 -2.58
N LYS A 403 2.07 -28.68 -3.12
CA LYS A 403 1.94 -29.97 -3.81
C LYS A 403 1.40 -31.11 -2.95
N LYS A 404 1.51 -31.00 -1.63
CA LYS A 404 1.01 -31.98 -0.67
C LYS A 404 -0.30 -31.56 0.00
N SER A 405 -0.80 -30.37 -0.32
CA SER A 405 -2.00 -29.81 0.31
C SER A 405 -3.24 -30.19 -0.50
N HIS A 406 -4.35 -30.48 0.19
CA HIS A 406 -5.64 -30.62 -0.46
C HIS A 406 -6.37 -29.28 -0.54
N ASP A 407 -7.37 -29.19 -1.42
CA ASP A 407 -8.14 -27.95 -1.58
C ASP A 407 -8.79 -27.49 -0.27
N GLU A 408 -9.23 -28.41 0.60
CA GLU A 408 -9.78 -28.05 1.91
C GLU A 408 -8.75 -27.42 2.86
N ASP A 409 -7.50 -27.87 2.84
CA ASP A 409 -6.43 -27.25 3.63
C ASP A 409 -6.19 -25.80 3.18
N LEU A 410 -6.20 -25.59 1.86
CA LEU A 410 -6.03 -24.28 1.26
C LEU A 410 -7.21 -23.35 1.56
N LYS A 411 -8.45 -23.86 1.45
CA LYS A 411 -9.66 -23.10 1.82
C LYS A 411 -9.63 -22.70 3.29
N ASN A 412 -9.25 -23.61 4.18
CA ASN A 412 -9.12 -23.31 5.61
C ASN A 412 -8.08 -22.21 5.86
N MET A 413 -6.92 -22.30 5.22
CA MET A 413 -5.88 -21.28 5.29
C MET A 413 -6.35 -19.91 4.78
N ILE A 414 -7.07 -19.86 3.64
CA ILE A 414 -7.68 -18.64 3.07
C ILE A 414 -8.72 -18.07 4.04
N ARG A 415 -9.63 -18.91 4.57
CA ARG A 415 -10.67 -18.46 5.50
C ARG A 415 -10.07 -17.85 6.77
N CYS A 416 -8.96 -18.41 7.24
CA CYS A 416 -8.22 -17.93 8.41
C CYS A 416 -7.43 -16.63 8.15
N SER A 417 -7.27 -16.18 6.91
CA SER A 417 -6.57 -14.93 6.63
C SER A 417 -7.39 -13.69 7.02
N GLY A 418 -8.73 -13.80 7.05
CA GLY A 418 -9.60 -12.74 7.55
C GLY A 418 -11.10 -12.93 7.34
N LYS A 419 -11.73 -13.92 8.00
CA LYS A 419 -13.20 -14.09 8.08
C LYS A 419 -13.94 -13.89 6.75
N LEU A 420 -13.44 -14.50 5.68
CA LEU A 420 -14.03 -14.42 4.35
C LEU A 420 -15.25 -15.37 4.23
N ASP A 421 -16.25 -14.95 3.46
CA ASP A 421 -17.38 -15.80 3.07
C ASP A 421 -16.96 -16.93 2.10
N GLU A 422 -17.83 -17.91 1.92
CA GLU A 422 -17.52 -19.09 1.11
C GLU A 422 -17.28 -18.75 -0.36
N GLU A 423 -18.04 -17.81 -0.93
CA GLU A 423 -17.87 -17.38 -2.32
C GLU A 423 -16.49 -16.77 -2.56
N SER A 424 -16.06 -15.87 -1.67
CA SER A 424 -14.74 -15.25 -1.70
C SER A 424 -13.65 -16.30 -1.53
N VAL A 425 -13.83 -17.25 -0.60
CA VAL A 425 -12.87 -18.35 -0.39
C VAL A 425 -12.67 -19.16 -1.68
N GLN A 426 -13.73 -19.50 -2.41
CA GLN A 426 -13.62 -20.22 -3.68
C GLN A 426 -12.88 -19.40 -4.75
N LYS A 427 -13.21 -18.11 -4.88
CA LYS A 427 -12.52 -17.22 -5.84
C LYS A 427 -11.02 -17.09 -5.52
N PHE A 428 -10.67 -16.95 -4.24
CA PHE A 428 -9.27 -16.88 -3.82
C PHE A 428 -8.54 -18.21 -3.93
N LEU A 429 -9.22 -19.36 -3.74
CA LEU A 429 -8.62 -20.67 -3.94
C LEU A 429 -8.12 -20.79 -5.39
N ARG A 430 -8.93 -20.38 -6.36
CA ARG A 430 -8.52 -20.34 -7.78
C ARG A 430 -7.30 -19.43 -7.99
N VAL A 431 -7.34 -18.19 -7.50
CA VAL A 431 -6.21 -17.24 -7.62
C VAL A 431 -4.93 -17.80 -6.99
N TYR A 432 -5.05 -18.43 -5.82
CA TYR A 432 -3.93 -19.04 -5.11
C TYR A 432 -3.32 -20.18 -5.93
N LYS A 433 -4.14 -21.14 -6.37
CA LYS A 433 -3.69 -22.28 -7.18
C LYS A 433 -3.02 -21.82 -8.49
N SER A 434 -3.64 -20.90 -9.21
CA SER A 434 -3.07 -20.36 -10.45
C SER A 434 -1.73 -19.64 -10.21
N THR A 435 -1.61 -18.84 -9.14
CA THR A 435 -0.33 -18.19 -8.80
C THR A 435 0.75 -19.20 -8.40
N MET A 436 0.37 -20.30 -7.74
CA MET A 436 1.31 -21.39 -7.43
C MET A 436 1.81 -22.07 -8.70
N VAL A 437 0.96 -22.27 -9.71
CA VAL A 437 1.36 -22.78 -11.02
C VAL A 437 2.35 -21.84 -11.69
N ASP A 438 2.07 -20.53 -11.73
CA ASP A 438 2.99 -19.53 -12.30
C ASP A 438 4.36 -19.56 -11.59
N LEU A 439 4.39 -19.71 -10.28
CA LEU A 439 5.62 -19.79 -9.49
C LEU A 439 6.39 -21.09 -9.72
N ILE A 440 5.69 -22.22 -9.90
CA ILE A 440 6.30 -23.50 -10.25
C ILE A 440 6.95 -23.37 -11.62
N GLU A 441 6.24 -22.86 -12.63
CA GLU A 441 6.76 -22.65 -13.99
C GLU A 441 8.04 -21.80 -13.96
N LEU A 442 8.03 -20.68 -13.24
CA LEU A 442 9.21 -19.81 -13.07
C LEU A 442 10.40 -20.53 -12.44
N LEU A 443 10.19 -21.29 -11.37
CA LEU A 443 11.29 -21.88 -10.59
C LEU A 443 11.78 -23.21 -11.14
N SER A 444 10.98 -23.88 -11.98
CA SER A 444 11.35 -25.11 -12.66
C SER A 444 12.31 -24.92 -13.83
N GLU A 445 12.62 -23.67 -14.23
CA GLU A 445 13.71 -23.36 -15.17
C GLU A 445 15.10 -23.73 -14.61
N ASP A 446 15.23 -23.86 -13.28
CA ASP A 446 16.46 -24.29 -12.60
C ASP A 446 16.30 -25.74 -12.09
N ASP A 447 17.01 -26.68 -12.73
CA ASP A 447 16.92 -28.12 -12.42
C ASP A 447 17.21 -28.46 -10.95
N ALA A 448 18.07 -27.69 -10.27
CA ALA A 448 18.35 -27.92 -8.87
C ALA A 448 17.12 -27.55 -8.02
N ILE A 449 16.46 -26.43 -8.34
CA ILE A 449 15.26 -25.96 -7.64
C ILE A 449 14.05 -26.85 -7.96
N LYS A 450 13.94 -27.31 -9.21
CA LYS A 450 12.93 -28.27 -9.67
C LYS A 450 12.87 -29.52 -8.77
N LYS A 451 14.04 -30.05 -8.39
CA LYS A 451 14.13 -31.16 -7.42
C LYS A 451 13.64 -30.77 -6.02
N PHE A 452 13.99 -29.58 -5.52
CA PHE A 452 13.55 -29.10 -4.20
C PHE A 452 12.04 -28.88 -4.08
N ILE A 453 11.38 -28.43 -5.16
CA ILE A 453 9.91 -28.27 -5.18
C ILE A 453 9.17 -29.60 -5.40
N GLY A 454 9.90 -30.72 -5.53
CA GLY A 454 9.32 -32.05 -5.71
C GLY A 454 8.80 -32.31 -7.13
N GLU A 455 9.41 -31.74 -8.17
CA GLU A 455 9.26 -32.25 -9.54
C GLU A 455 10.28 -33.37 -9.77
N SER A 456 9.79 -34.56 -10.12
CA SER A 456 10.64 -35.59 -10.69
C SER A 456 11.23 -35.06 -12.00
N CYS A 457 12.54 -35.22 -12.20
CA CYS A 457 13.10 -35.12 -13.54
C CYS A 457 12.36 -36.15 -14.39
N ALA A 458 11.68 -35.73 -15.46
CA ALA A 458 11.33 -36.66 -16.52
C ALA A 458 12.68 -37.20 -17.02
N GLY A 459 13.02 -38.42 -16.60
CA GLY A 459 14.18 -39.12 -17.13
C GLY A 459 13.95 -39.29 -18.62
N THR A 460 14.82 -38.69 -19.41
CA THR A 460 15.13 -39.22 -20.73
C THR A 460 15.90 -40.52 -20.48
N ASP A 461 15.18 -41.62 -20.40
CA ASP A 461 15.73 -42.95 -20.70
C ASP A 461 15.68 -43.17 -22.21
#